data_AF-A0A4R6L3F7-F1
#
_entry.id   AF-A0A4R6L3F7-F1
#
_cell.length_a   1.000
_cell.length_b   1.000
_cell.length_c   1.000
_cell.angle_alpha   90.00
_cell.angle_beta   90.00
_cell.angle_gamma   90.00
#
_symmetry.space_group_name_H-M   'P 1'
#
loop_
_entity.id
_entity.type
_entity.pdbx_description
1 polymer ?
#
loop_
_entity_poly.entity_id
_entity_poly.type
_entity_poly.pdbx_seq_one_letter_code
_entity_poly.pdbx_strand_id
1 'polypeptide(L)'
;MQVYSTVKKYIRLNKYLISYKTKFQKSLLFFNFAMMGYKTIFHIDDDDDDIIFFVAAIEYLSATTNCFSFTNANKALQKLITSELIPDAIFLDINMPVINGPEFLAILKTTPGLKEIPVIILSTSADPITMDQLKAAGAAGFLTKPPSLKELIDILHPYLI
;
A
#
# COMPACT_ATOMS: atom_id res chain seq x y z
N MET A 1 -5.36 5.48 60.06
CA MET A 1 -6.05 4.64 59.05
C MET A 1 -6.50 5.39 57.79
N GLN A 2 -6.69 6.71 57.79
CA GLN A 2 -7.30 7.46 56.67
C GLN A 2 -6.33 7.89 55.54
N VAL A 3 -5.02 7.97 55.82
CA VAL A 3 -4.00 8.38 54.81
C VAL A 3 -3.67 7.24 53.85
N TYR A 4 -3.58 5.99 54.34
CA TYR A 4 -3.29 4.80 53.52
C TYR A 4 -4.40 4.47 52.50
N SER A 5 -5.67 4.76 52.82
CA SER A 5 -6.78 4.55 51.90
C SER A 5 -6.77 5.54 50.74
N THR A 6 -6.33 6.78 50.97
CA THR A 6 -6.28 7.83 49.95
C THR A 6 -5.13 7.57 48.96
N VAL A 7 -3.96 7.16 49.45
CA VAL A 7 -2.81 6.81 48.58
C VAL A 7 -3.10 5.58 47.72
N LYS A 8 -3.74 4.54 48.27
CA LYS A 8 -4.19 3.37 47.48
C LYS A 8 -5.22 3.73 46.42
N LYS A 9 -6.14 4.65 46.71
CA LYS A 9 -7.13 5.16 45.74
C LYS A 9 -6.46 5.94 44.61
N TYR A 10 -5.45 6.76 44.92
CA TYR A 10 -4.70 7.55 43.95
C TYR A 10 -3.84 6.68 43.02
N ILE A 11 -3.14 5.68 43.55
CA ILE A 11 -2.33 4.72 42.76
C ILE A 11 -3.24 3.86 41.88
N ARG A 12 -4.42 3.44 42.38
CA ARG A 12 -5.40 2.68 41.60
C ARG A 12 -5.96 3.51 40.46
N LEU A 13 -6.35 4.77 40.70
CA LEU A 13 -6.81 5.71 39.66
C LEU A 13 -5.73 6.00 38.62
N ASN A 14 -4.46 6.19 39.03
CA ASN A 14 -3.35 6.38 38.09
C ASN A 14 -3.08 5.14 37.23
N LYS A 15 -3.20 3.92 37.79
CA LYS A 15 -3.07 2.67 37.02
C LYS A 15 -4.16 2.53 35.95
N TYR A 16 -5.38 2.96 36.26
CA TYR A 16 -6.46 3.06 35.28
C TYR A 16 -6.20 4.15 34.24
N LEU A 17 -5.83 5.37 34.66
CA LEU A 17 -5.52 6.48 33.74
C LEU A 17 -4.34 6.17 32.79
N ILE A 18 -3.32 5.44 33.24
CA ILE A 18 -2.21 4.96 32.40
C ILE A 18 -2.69 3.89 31.41
N SER A 19 -3.58 2.97 31.84
CA SER A 19 -4.20 1.96 30.96
C SER A 19 -5.13 2.59 29.91
N TYR A 20 -5.89 3.63 30.26
CA TYR A 20 -6.74 4.36 29.32
C TYR A 20 -5.91 5.23 28.38
N LYS A 21 -4.87 5.93 28.87
CA LYS A 21 -3.95 6.68 28.01
C LYS A 21 -3.24 5.77 27.01
N THR A 22 -2.75 4.61 27.43
CA THR A 22 -2.06 3.68 26.51
C THR A 22 -3.00 3.00 25.55
N LYS A 23 -4.22 2.59 25.95
CA LYS A 23 -5.19 1.97 25.03
C LYS A 23 -5.80 2.99 24.05
N PHE A 24 -6.07 4.21 24.51
CA PHE A 24 -6.52 5.30 23.64
C PHE A 24 -5.40 5.82 22.75
N GLN A 25 -4.17 5.99 23.25
CA GLN A 25 -3.02 6.33 22.39
C GLN A 25 -2.67 5.21 21.43
N LYS A 26 -2.74 3.92 21.81
CA LYS A 26 -2.58 2.82 20.85
C LYS A 26 -3.71 2.82 19.84
N SER A 27 -4.94 3.04 20.26
CA SER A 27 -6.08 3.12 19.35
C SER A 27 -5.96 4.32 18.42
N LEU A 28 -5.52 5.47 18.90
CA LEU A 28 -5.35 6.71 18.14
C LEU A 28 -4.09 6.67 17.27
N LEU A 29 -3.02 6.01 17.72
CA LEU A 29 -1.81 5.75 16.95
C LEU A 29 -2.09 4.70 15.87
N PHE A 30 -2.83 3.63 16.19
CA PHE A 30 -3.28 2.64 15.23
C PHE A 30 -4.29 3.25 14.25
N PHE A 31 -5.17 4.14 14.71
CA PHE A 31 -6.09 4.88 13.85
C PHE A 31 -5.33 5.84 12.95
N ASN A 32 -4.40 6.65 13.49
CA ASN A 32 -3.53 7.51 12.68
C ASN A 32 -2.66 6.71 11.70
N PHE A 33 -2.18 5.53 12.11
CA PHE A 33 -1.37 4.65 11.25
C PHE A 33 -2.20 3.96 10.18
N ALA A 34 -3.44 3.55 10.50
CA ALA A 34 -4.40 3.00 9.55
C ALA A 34 -4.99 4.09 8.61
N MET A 35 -4.96 5.35 9.02
CA MET A 35 -5.35 6.54 8.25
C MET A 35 -4.17 7.18 7.51
N MET A 36 -2.98 6.56 7.52
CA MET A 36 -1.87 7.00 6.67
C MET A 36 -1.88 6.13 5.42
N GLY A 37 -2.55 6.63 4.37
CA GLY A 37 -2.42 6.07 3.03
C GLY A 37 -0.96 6.00 2.58
N TYR A 38 -0.70 5.19 1.56
CA TYR A 38 0.65 4.94 1.07
C TYR A 38 1.40 6.24 0.74
N LYS A 39 2.61 6.40 1.29
CA LYS A 39 3.45 7.59 1.13
C LYS A 39 4.36 7.49 -0.07
N THR A 40 4.85 6.30 -0.39
CA THR A 40 5.62 6.03 -1.60
C THR A 40 4.97 4.89 -2.36
N ILE A 41 4.59 5.14 -3.61
CA ILE A 41 3.94 4.17 -4.48
C ILE A 41 4.77 3.99 -5.72
N PHE A 42 4.93 2.75 -6.15
CA PHE A 42 5.40 2.45 -7.49
C PHE A 42 4.20 2.09 -8.37
N HIS A 43 4.09 2.73 -9.52
CA HIS A 43 3.16 2.37 -10.57
C HIS A 43 3.94 1.80 -11.75
N ILE A 44 3.59 0.61 -12.22
CA ILE A 44 4.35 -0.11 -13.25
C ILE A 44 3.37 -0.51 -14.34
N ASP A 45 3.49 0.16 -15.47
CA ASP A 45 2.57 0.09 -16.61
C ASP A 45 3.32 0.55 -17.85
N ASP A 46 3.33 -0.24 -18.92
CA ASP A 46 4.08 0.08 -20.14
C ASP A 46 3.38 1.11 -21.04
N ASP A 47 2.11 1.42 -20.76
CA ASP A 47 1.34 2.42 -21.49
C ASP A 47 1.52 3.83 -20.88
N ASP A 48 2.01 4.78 -21.69
CA ASP A 48 2.28 6.16 -21.27
C ASP A 48 1.00 6.90 -20.85
N ASP A 49 -0.16 6.63 -21.46
CA ASP A 49 -1.42 7.26 -21.12
C ASP A 49 -1.92 6.76 -19.75
N ASP A 50 -1.78 5.47 -19.48
CA ASP A 50 -2.09 4.89 -18.16
C ASP A 50 -1.17 5.46 -17.06
N ILE A 51 0.12 5.66 -17.36
CA ILE A 51 1.04 6.36 -16.45
C ILE A 51 0.53 7.77 -16.13
N ILE A 52 0.13 8.55 -17.14
CA ILE A 52 -0.34 9.92 -16.97
C ILE A 52 -1.63 9.94 -16.14
N PHE A 53 -2.59 9.06 -16.44
CA PHE A 53 -3.87 8.97 -15.72
C PHE A 53 -3.66 8.59 -14.26
N PHE A 54 -2.79 7.63 -13.99
CA PHE A 54 -2.50 7.20 -12.63
C PHE A 54 -1.85 8.31 -11.81
N VAL A 55 -0.84 9.00 -12.36
CA VAL A 55 -0.18 10.13 -11.69
C VAL A 55 -1.19 11.24 -11.39
N ALA A 56 -2.03 11.61 -12.36
CA ALA A 56 -3.06 12.62 -12.16
C ALA A 56 -4.06 12.23 -11.04
N ALA A 57 -4.42 10.95 -10.95
CA ALA A 57 -5.29 10.46 -9.87
C ALA A 57 -4.61 10.54 -8.50
N ILE A 58 -3.32 10.17 -8.39
CA ILE A 58 -2.56 10.31 -7.14
C ILE A 58 -2.47 11.78 -6.71
N GLU A 59 -2.11 12.68 -7.62
CA GLU A 59 -1.96 14.11 -7.34
C GLU A 59 -3.29 14.74 -6.88
N TYR A 60 -4.41 14.28 -7.44
CA TYR A 60 -5.73 14.72 -7.01
C TYR A 60 -6.08 14.25 -5.58
N LEU A 61 -5.74 13.01 -5.24
CA LEU A 61 -6.10 12.38 -3.97
C LEU A 61 -5.18 12.79 -2.81
N SER A 62 -3.88 12.93 -3.06
CA SER A 62 -2.90 13.16 -2.00
C SER A 62 -1.72 14.02 -2.47
N ALA A 63 -1.59 15.21 -1.89
CA ALA A 63 -0.43 16.08 -2.08
C ALA A 63 0.85 15.57 -1.38
N THR A 64 0.76 14.47 -0.61
CA THR A 64 1.88 13.95 0.19
C THR A 64 2.38 12.59 -0.27
N THR A 65 1.69 11.96 -1.22
CA THR A 65 2.08 10.66 -1.78
C THR A 65 3.03 10.87 -2.93
N ASN A 66 4.20 10.26 -2.86
CA ASN A 66 5.17 10.24 -3.95
C ASN A 66 4.87 9.04 -4.85
N CYS A 67 4.47 9.31 -6.09
CA CYS A 67 4.29 8.28 -7.11
C CYS A 67 5.54 8.18 -7.99
N PHE A 68 6.06 6.97 -8.15
CA PHE A 68 7.15 6.65 -9.06
C PHE A 68 6.64 5.69 -10.13
N SER A 69 6.52 6.20 -11.35
CA SER A 69 5.99 5.47 -12.49
C SER A 69 7.09 4.85 -13.33
N PHE A 70 6.87 3.62 -13.82
CA PHE A 70 7.83 2.89 -14.65
C PHE A 70 7.13 2.22 -15.84
N THR A 71 7.51 2.64 -17.05
CA THR A 71 7.09 1.97 -18.31
C THR A 71 7.91 0.73 -18.67
N ASN A 72 8.78 0.31 -17.74
CA ASN A 72 9.62 -0.85 -17.95
C ASN A 72 9.86 -1.57 -16.62
N ALA A 73 9.36 -2.79 -16.54
CA ALA A 73 9.49 -3.67 -15.38
C ALA A 73 10.95 -3.85 -14.92
N ASN A 74 11.93 -3.91 -15.83
CA ASN A 74 13.34 -4.06 -15.44
C ASN A 74 13.88 -2.82 -14.70
N LYS A 75 13.45 -1.62 -15.09
CA LYS A 75 13.85 -0.38 -14.39
C LYS A 75 13.27 -0.34 -12.98
N ALA A 76 12.01 -0.77 -12.83
CA ALA A 76 11.39 -0.91 -11.51
C ALA A 76 12.12 -1.94 -10.65
N LEU A 77 12.41 -3.14 -11.18
CA LEU A 77 13.16 -4.17 -10.46
C LEU A 77 14.55 -3.68 -10.05
N GLN A 78 15.28 -3.00 -10.95
CA GLN A 78 16.59 -2.46 -10.66
C GLN A 78 16.53 -1.50 -9.45
N LYS A 79 15.55 -0.59 -9.43
CA LYS A 79 15.36 0.38 -8.34
C LYS A 79 15.05 -0.31 -7.01
N LEU A 80 14.26 -1.38 -7.03
CA LEU A 80 13.92 -2.17 -5.85
C LEU A 80 15.12 -2.96 -5.33
N ILE A 81 15.86 -3.62 -6.22
CA ILE A 81 17.01 -4.47 -5.86
C ILE A 81 18.17 -3.63 -5.31
N THR A 82 18.43 -2.44 -5.87
CA THR A 82 19.46 -1.55 -5.32
C THR A 82 19.06 -0.94 -3.98
N SER A 83 17.82 -1.17 -3.51
CA SER A 83 17.26 -0.62 -2.28
C SER A 83 17.39 0.91 -2.19
N GLU A 84 17.49 1.59 -3.34
CA GLU A 84 17.52 3.04 -3.41
C GLU A 84 16.20 3.65 -2.95
N LEU A 85 15.10 2.92 -3.18
CA LEU A 85 13.76 3.32 -2.79
C LEU A 85 12.87 2.09 -2.61
N ILE A 86 12.24 1.96 -1.44
CA ILE A 86 11.31 0.88 -1.12
C ILE A 86 9.91 1.49 -1.04
N PRO A 87 8.97 1.11 -1.92
CA PRO A 87 7.61 1.62 -1.87
C PRO A 87 6.80 0.93 -0.77
N ASP A 88 5.77 1.63 -0.29
CA ASP A 88 4.75 1.07 0.60
C ASP A 88 3.82 0.13 -0.15
N ALA A 89 3.64 0.34 -1.46
CA ALA A 89 2.86 -0.52 -2.35
C ALA A 89 3.27 -0.38 -3.81
N ILE A 90 3.01 -1.45 -4.58
CA ILE A 90 3.20 -1.47 -6.03
C ILE A 90 1.84 -1.69 -6.70
N PHE A 91 1.48 -0.81 -7.63
CA PHE A 91 0.38 -1.02 -8.57
C PHE A 91 0.99 -1.52 -9.88
N LEU A 92 0.60 -2.71 -10.30
CA LEU A 92 1.28 -3.48 -11.34
C LEU A 92 0.28 -3.88 -12.43
N ASP A 93 0.56 -3.50 -13.68
CA ASP A 93 -0.14 -4.07 -14.82
C ASP A 93 0.33 -5.51 -15.13
N ILE A 94 -0.57 -6.30 -15.72
CA ILE A 94 -0.31 -7.69 -16.09
C ILE A 94 0.40 -7.78 -17.44
N ASN A 95 0.02 -6.93 -18.39
CA ASN A 95 0.28 -7.09 -19.81
C ASN A 95 1.43 -6.19 -20.27
N MET A 96 2.61 -6.35 -19.66
CA MET A 96 3.80 -5.59 -20.04
C MET A 96 4.76 -6.41 -20.93
N PRO A 97 5.52 -5.76 -21.82
CA PRO A 97 6.55 -6.39 -22.62
C PRO A 97 7.77 -6.79 -21.78
N VAL A 98 8.51 -7.80 -22.25
CA VAL A 98 9.75 -8.34 -21.66
C VAL A 98 9.55 -9.10 -20.36
N ILE A 99 8.91 -8.49 -19.35
CA ILE A 99 8.54 -9.15 -18.09
C ILE A 99 7.07 -8.81 -17.84
N ASN A 100 6.21 -9.83 -17.86
CA ASN A 100 4.79 -9.67 -17.56
C ASN A 100 4.55 -9.55 -16.04
N GLY A 101 3.36 -9.12 -15.64
CA GLY A 101 2.99 -8.94 -14.24
C GLY A 101 3.16 -10.19 -13.37
N PRO A 102 2.74 -11.40 -13.80
CA PRO A 102 2.97 -12.64 -13.06
C PRO A 102 4.45 -12.95 -12.79
N GLU A 103 5.32 -12.77 -13.78
CA GLU A 103 6.76 -12.98 -13.62
C GLU A 103 7.36 -11.95 -12.67
N PHE A 104 6.98 -10.68 -12.81
CA PHE A 104 7.42 -9.60 -11.92
C PHE A 104 7.00 -9.87 -10.47
N LEU A 105 5.76 -10.30 -10.25
CA LEU A 105 5.25 -10.67 -8.94
C LEU A 105 6.05 -11.85 -8.35
N ALA A 106 6.30 -12.89 -9.14
CA ALA A 106 7.07 -14.05 -8.70
C ALA A 106 8.50 -13.66 -8.28
N ILE A 107 9.17 -12.79 -9.04
CA ILE A 107 10.48 -12.25 -8.69
C ILE A 107 10.42 -11.51 -7.36
N LEU A 108 9.45 -10.63 -7.15
CA LEU A 108 9.29 -9.91 -5.88
C LEU A 108 9.07 -10.85 -4.70
N LYS A 109 8.15 -11.81 -4.83
CA LYS A 109 7.78 -12.71 -3.73
C LYS A 109 8.86 -13.73 -3.38
N THR A 110 9.78 -14.01 -4.30
CA THR A 110 10.94 -14.87 -4.05
C THR A 110 12.19 -14.11 -3.63
N THR A 111 12.23 -12.77 -3.77
CA THR A 111 13.38 -11.95 -3.41
C THR A 111 13.33 -11.52 -1.92
N PRO A 112 14.34 -11.89 -1.10
CA PRO A 112 14.44 -11.44 0.28
C PRO A 112 14.45 -9.90 0.38
N GLY A 113 13.68 -9.35 1.31
CA GLY A 113 13.53 -7.89 1.48
C GLY A 113 12.46 -7.25 0.60
N LEU A 114 12.05 -7.90 -0.51
CA LEU A 114 10.99 -7.38 -1.39
C LEU A 114 9.65 -8.10 -1.25
N LYS A 115 9.67 -9.37 -0.78
CA LYS A 115 8.48 -10.22 -0.70
C LYS A 115 7.30 -9.65 0.11
N GLU A 116 7.58 -8.81 1.09
CA GLU A 116 6.57 -8.20 1.98
C GLU A 116 5.89 -6.98 1.35
N ILE A 117 6.45 -6.41 0.27
CA ILE A 117 5.85 -5.27 -0.41
C ILE A 117 4.50 -5.72 -1.00
N PRO A 118 3.38 -5.07 -0.65
CA PRO A 118 2.08 -5.41 -1.21
C PRO A 118 2.04 -5.01 -2.69
N VAL A 119 1.60 -5.96 -3.52
CA VAL A 119 1.42 -5.77 -4.96
C VAL A 119 -0.07 -5.82 -5.26
N ILE A 120 -0.62 -4.70 -5.71
CA ILE A 120 -1.98 -4.56 -6.19
C ILE A 120 -1.92 -4.67 -7.70
N ILE A 121 -2.59 -5.67 -8.26
CA ILE A 121 -2.68 -5.83 -9.70
C ILE A 121 -3.70 -4.82 -10.23
N LEU A 122 -3.31 -4.02 -11.21
CA LEU A 122 -4.17 -3.02 -11.86
C LEU A 122 -4.16 -3.31 -13.35
N SER A 123 -5.24 -3.90 -13.90
CA SER A 123 -5.27 -4.25 -15.32
C SER A 123 -6.67 -4.09 -15.93
N THR A 124 -6.75 -3.87 -17.25
CA THR A 124 -8.02 -3.70 -17.98
C THR A 124 -8.89 -4.94 -17.93
N SER A 125 -8.25 -6.11 -17.89
CA SER A 125 -8.92 -7.39 -17.69
C SER A 125 -7.93 -8.43 -17.18
N ALA A 126 -8.43 -9.34 -16.35
CA ALA A 126 -7.78 -10.59 -16.04
C ALA A 126 -8.89 -11.64 -16.03
N ASP A 127 -8.66 -12.78 -16.69
CA ASP A 127 -9.59 -13.88 -16.55
C ASP A 127 -9.53 -14.44 -15.11
N PRO A 128 -10.59 -15.08 -14.60
CA PRO A 128 -10.64 -15.58 -13.23
C PRO A 128 -9.50 -16.55 -12.88
N ILE A 129 -9.03 -17.34 -13.85
CA ILE A 129 -7.95 -18.30 -13.62
C ILE A 129 -6.64 -17.55 -13.35
N THR A 130 -6.33 -16.55 -14.17
CA THR A 130 -5.15 -15.68 -13.97
C THR A 130 -5.23 -14.94 -12.62
N MET A 131 -6.42 -14.45 -12.25
CA MET A 131 -6.62 -13.78 -10.96
C MET A 131 -6.35 -14.72 -9.77
N ASP A 132 -6.87 -15.95 -9.81
CA ASP A 132 -6.63 -16.96 -8.77
C ASP A 132 -5.15 -17.36 -8.69
N GLN A 133 -4.47 -17.47 -9.83
CA GLN A 133 -3.03 -17.75 -9.89
C GLN A 133 -2.21 -16.63 -9.26
N LEU A 134 -2.47 -15.38 -9.63
CA LEU A 134 -1.77 -14.21 -9.09
C LEU A 134 -2.03 -14.05 -7.58
N LYS A 135 -3.25 -14.36 -7.13
CA LYS A 135 -3.60 -14.37 -5.70
C LYS A 135 -2.82 -15.45 -4.96
N ALA A 136 -2.75 -16.67 -5.51
CA ALA A 136 -1.95 -17.76 -4.94
C ALA A 136 -0.45 -17.43 -4.94
N ALA A 137 0.02 -16.65 -5.92
CA ALA A 137 1.39 -16.15 -6.00
C ALA A 137 1.67 -14.99 -5.03
N GLY A 138 0.68 -14.49 -4.29
CA GLY A 138 0.85 -13.49 -3.22
C GLY A 138 0.51 -12.05 -3.60
N ALA A 139 -0.27 -11.82 -4.66
CA ALA A 139 -0.88 -10.51 -4.91
C ALA A 139 -1.76 -10.09 -3.72
N ALA A 140 -1.64 -8.83 -3.31
CA ALA A 140 -2.35 -8.26 -2.16
C ALA A 140 -3.76 -7.77 -2.53
N GLY A 141 -3.98 -7.44 -3.80
CA GLY A 141 -5.27 -6.95 -4.29
C GLY A 141 -5.33 -6.94 -5.81
N PHE A 142 -6.54 -6.72 -6.32
CA PHE A 142 -6.82 -6.63 -7.75
C PHE A 142 -7.80 -5.48 -7.99
N LEU A 143 -7.48 -4.68 -8.99
CA LEU A 143 -8.26 -3.55 -9.45
C LEU A 143 -8.39 -3.67 -10.97
N THR A 144 -9.62 -3.50 -11.46
CA THR A 144 -9.85 -3.36 -12.89
C THR A 144 -9.57 -1.92 -13.28
N LYS A 145 -8.70 -1.69 -14.28
CA LYS A 145 -8.44 -0.34 -14.82
C LYS A 145 -9.76 0.24 -15.33
N PRO A 146 -10.22 1.36 -14.78
CA PRO A 146 -11.46 1.96 -15.22
C PRO A 146 -11.22 2.82 -16.46
N PRO A 147 -12.25 3.05 -17.30
CA PRO A 147 -12.11 3.82 -18.53
C PRO A 147 -12.01 5.33 -18.30
N SER A 148 -12.14 5.81 -17.06
CA SER A 148 -12.16 7.23 -16.74
C SER A 148 -11.29 7.58 -15.53
N LEU A 149 -10.68 8.77 -15.57
CA LEU A 149 -9.89 9.30 -14.46
C LEU A 149 -10.71 9.39 -13.15
N LYS A 150 -11.99 9.76 -13.24
CA LYS A 150 -12.86 9.85 -12.07
C LYS A 150 -13.00 8.49 -11.38
N GLU A 151 -13.26 7.45 -12.14
CA GLU A 151 -13.37 6.09 -11.58
C GLU A 151 -12.01 5.60 -11.06
N LEU A 152 -10.91 5.98 -11.70
CA LEU A 152 -9.56 5.67 -11.20
C LEU A 152 -9.32 6.32 -9.83
N ILE A 153 -9.72 7.57 -9.66
CA ILE A 153 -9.70 8.27 -8.37
C ILE A 153 -10.55 7.53 -7.33
N ASP A 154 -11.77 7.11 -7.70
CA ASP A 154 -12.68 6.42 -6.80
C ASP A 154 -12.10 5.08 -6.30
N ILE A 155 -11.43 4.31 -7.16
CA ILE A 155 -10.82 3.02 -6.77
C ILE A 155 -9.49 3.17 -6.03
N LEU A 156 -8.75 4.27 -6.24
CA LEU A 156 -7.48 4.52 -5.57
C LEU A 156 -7.65 5.18 -4.20
N HIS A 157 -8.76 5.91 -3.97
CA HIS A 157 -9.03 6.61 -2.72
C HIS A 157 -8.78 5.76 -1.46
N PRO A 158 -9.23 4.49 -1.35
CA PRO A 158 -9.03 3.69 -0.13
C PRO A 158 -7.57 3.38 0.21
N TYR A 159 -6.63 3.58 -0.72
CA TYR A 159 -5.21 3.31 -0.54
C TYR A 159 -4.39 4.55 -0.15
N LEU A 160 -4.97 5.75 -0.29
CA LEU A 160 -4.23 7.02 -0.24
C LEU A 160 -4.68 7.96 0.88
N ILE A 161 -5.86 7.76 1.46
CA ILE A 161 -6.50 8.65 2.43
C ILE A 161 -7.07 7.84 3.60
#